data_AF-A0A316M6N6-F1
#
_entry.id   AF-A0A316M6N6-F1
#
_cell.length_a   1.000
_cell.length_b   1.000
_cell.length_c   1.000
_cell.angle_alpha   90.00
_cell.angle_beta   90.00
_cell.angle_gamma   90.00
#
_symmetry.space_group_name_H-M   'P 1'
#
loop_
_entity.id
_entity.type
_entity.pdbx_description
1 polymer ?
#
loop_
_entity_poly.entity_id
_entity_poly.type
_entity_poly.pdbx_seq_one_letter_code
_entity_poly.pdbx_strand_id
1 'polypeptide(L)'
;MKRLTEKDWKDKCEGYPWNVHPVKDIDDLPYYKKLASYEDDEEQGLLLRLPCKIGDTLYRVNKGAKEPVIMMRVIQLYIKQIHKDRTVMRIDAINDADMGESCYLPCDIGERIFLTRAEAEAKLKSDLN
;
A
#
# COMPACT_ATOMS: atom_id res chain seq x y z
N MET A 1 8.95 -0.35 13.67
CA MET A 1 7.69 0.41 13.79
C MET A 1 7.43 0.58 15.28
N LYS A 2 6.91 1.71 15.76
CA LYS A 2 6.54 1.80 17.18
C LYS A 2 5.26 0.99 17.37
N ARG A 3 5.28 -0.06 18.19
CA ARG A 3 4.09 -0.90 18.40
C ARG A 3 3.02 -0.03 19.05
N LEU A 4 1.81 -0.10 18.51
CA LEU A 4 0.66 0.41 19.22
C LEU A 4 0.51 -0.36 20.53
N THR A 5 0.80 -1.67 20.56
CA THR A 5 0.70 -2.49 21.78
C THR A 5 1.85 -2.30 22.80
N GLU A 6 2.79 -1.40 22.56
CA GLU A 6 3.78 -0.99 23.57
C GLU A 6 3.28 0.16 24.47
N LYS A 7 2.21 0.88 24.09
CA LYS A 7 1.59 1.88 24.97
C LYS A 7 0.83 1.17 26.09
N ASP A 8 0.87 1.70 27.31
CA ASP A 8 0.09 1.16 28.43
C ASP A 8 -1.38 1.04 27.98
N TRP A 9 -1.95 -0.15 28.14
CA TRP A 9 -3.32 -0.42 27.75
C TRP A 9 -4.30 0.47 28.54
N LYS A 10 -3.93 0.89 29.75
CA LYS A 10 -4.69 1.81 30.59
C LYS A 10 -4.77 3.23 30.01
N ASP A 11 -3.68 3.73 29.44
CA ASP A 11 -3.64 5.05 28.80
C ASP A 11 -4.56 5.11 27.56
N LYS A 12 -4.85 3.95 26.95
CA LYS A 12 -5.78 3.86 25.81
C LYS A 12 -7.24 3.66 26.22
N CYS A 13 -7.51 3.33 27.47
CA CYS A 13 -8.88 3.30 28.00
C CYS A 13 -9.45 4.71 28.13
N GLU A 14 -8.60 5.73 28.23
CA GLU A 14 -8.99 7.14 28.31
C GLU A 14 -9.54 7.64 26.96
N GLY A 15 -10.87 7.79 26.86
CA GLY A 15 -11.55 8.38 25.69
C GLY A 15 -12.44 7.45 24.86
N TYR A 16 -12.55 6.16 25.19
CA TYR A 16 -13.51 5.24 24.55
C TYR A 16 -14.76 5.05 25.42
N PRO A 17 -15.99 4.98 24.84
CA PRO A 17 -17.21 4.82 25.62
C PRO A 17 -17.38 3.36 26.07
N TRP A 18 -16.84 3.02 27.25
CA TRP A 18 -16.81 1.65 27.80
C TRP A 18 -18.11 1.20 28.50
N ASN A 19 -19.23 1.87 28.27
CA ASN A 19 -20.52 1.47 28.86
C ASN A 19 -21.01 0.09 28.38
N VAL A 20 -20.31 -0.52 27.42
CA VAL A 20 -20.70 -1.78 26.77
C VAL A 20 -19.94 -2.99 27.34
N HIS A 21 -18.72 -2.81 27.88
CA HIS A 21 -17.94 -3.89 28.53
C HIS A 21 -16.94 -3.33 29.56
N PRO A 22 -17.03 -3.71 30.86
CA PRO A 22 -16.03 -3.31 31.85
C PRO A 22 -14.70 -4.03 31.58
N VAL A 23 -13.64 -3.27 31.30
CA VAL A 23 -12.27 -3.77 31.11
C VAL A 23 -11.55 -3.76 32.44
N LYS A 24 -11.20 -4.92 32.96
CA LYS A 24 -10.44 -5.10 34.21
C LYS A 24 -8.99 -5.47 33.94
N ASP A 25 -8.75 -6.17 32.84
CA ASP A 25 -7.43 -6.61 32.39
C ASP A 25 -7.29 -6.55 30.85
N ILE A 26 -6.10 -6.87 30.35
CA ILE A 26 -5.81 -6.96 28.92
C ILE A 26 -6.54 -8.12 28.23
N ASP A 27 -6.97 -9.14 28.99
CA ASP A 27 -7.71 -10.28 28.47
C ASP A 27 -9.14 -9.90 28.07
N ASP A 28 -9.72 -8.88 28.72
CA ASP A 28 -10.97 -8.22 28.36
C ASP A 28 -10.89 -7.40 27.04
N LEU A 29 -9.70 -7.30 26.42
CA LEU A 29 -9.45 -6.53 25.19
C LEU A 29 -9.11 -7.45 23.99
N PRO A 30 -10.08 -8.19 23.42
CA PRO A 30 -9.82 -9.12 22.32
C PRO A 30 -9.23 -8.44 21.07
N TYR A 31 -9.58 -7.19 20.81
CA TYR A 31 -9.01 -6.40 19.72
C TYR A 31 -7.54 -6.06 19.94
N TYR A 32 -7.11 -5.90 21.20
CA TYR A 32 -5.72 -5.62 21.53
C TYR A 32 -4.84 -6.83 21.27
N LYS A 33 -5.29 -8.03 21.68
CA LYS A 33 -4.62 -9.29 21.36
C LYS A 33 -4.50 -9.51 19.86
N LYS A 34 -5.57 -9.24 19.11
CA LYS A 34 -5.55 -9.33 17.64
C LYS A 34 -4.57 -8.34 17.01
N LEU A 35 -4.50 -7.11 17.53
CA LEU A 35 -3.53 -6.11 17.06
C LEU A 35 -2.09 -6.53 17.37
N ALA A 36 -1.82 -7.03 18.58
CA ALA A 36 -0.51 -7.56 18.95
C ALA A 36 -0.07 -8.68 17.99
N SER A 37 -0.99 -9.61 17.67
CA SER A 37 -0.72 -10.69 16.70
C SER A 37 -0.35 -10.15 15.32
N TYR A 38 -1.03 -9.12 14.82
CA TYR A 38 -0.66 -8.51 13.53
C TYR A 38 0.69 -7.79 13.57
N GLU A 39 1.03 -7.14 14.69
CA GLU A 39 2.35 -6.53 14.87
C GLU A 39 3.46 -7.60 14.93
N ASP A 40 3.22 -8.71 15.61
CA ASP A 40 4.15 -9.84 15.65
C ASP A 40 4.30 -10.48 14.25
N ASP A 41 3.20 -10.68 13.52
CA ASP A 41 3.23 -11.19 12.14
C ASP A 41 4.01 -10.25 11.21
N GLU A 42 3.89 -8.94 11.39
CA GLU A 42 4.64 -7.94 10.63
C GLU A 42 6.14 -7.98 10.95
N GLU A 43 6.51 -8.06 12.22
CA GLU A 43 7.90 -8.17 12.69
C GLU A 43 8.56 -9.48 12.20
N GLN A 44 7.80 -10.56 12.10
CA GLN A 44 8.25 -11.86 11.58
C GLN A 44 8.26 -11.92 10.04
N GLY A 45 7.76 -10.90 9.35
CA GLY A 45 7.69 -10.86 7.89
C GLY A 45 6.62 -11.79 7.29
N LEU A 46 5.60 -12.16 8.07
CA LEU A 46 4.46 -12.96 7.62
C LEU A 46 3.41 -12.12 6.88
N LEU A 47 3.42 -10.81 7.08
CA LEU A 47 2.54 -9.88 6.37
C LEU A 47 3.19 -9.31 5.11
N LEU A 48 2.52 -9.47 3.97
CA LEU A 48 2.91 -8.85 2.72
C LEU A 48 2.37 -7.42 2.63
N ARG A 49 3.27 -6.44 2.50
CA ARG A 49 2.90 -5.05 2.18
C ARG A 49 2.82 -4.86 0.67
N LEU A 50 1.61 -4.61 0.18
CA LEU A 50 1.37 -4.29 -1.22
C LEU A 50 1.64 -2.80 -1.49
N PRO A 51 2.22 -2.44 -2.65
CA PRO A 51 2.49 -1.05 -2.98
C PRO A 51 1.23 -0.24 -3.35
N CYS A 52 0.15 -0.93 -3.74
CA CYS A 52 -1.16 -0.40 -4.06
C CYS A 52 -2.20 -1.52 -3.96
N LYS A 53 -3.50 -1.21 -4.08
CA LYS A 53 -4.60 -2.19 -4.16
C LYS A 53 -5.23 -2.21 -5.56
N ILE A 54 -5.92 -3.31 -5.85
CA ILE A 54 -6.73 -3.41 -7.08
C ILE A 54 -7.81 -2.32 -7.05
N GLY A 55 -8.01 -1.66 -8.18
CA GLY A 55 -8.89 -0.51 -8.32
C GLY A 55 -8.24 0.83 -8.00
N ASP A 56 -7.02 0.86 -7.45
CA ASP A 56 -6.29 2.12 -7.27
C ASP A 56 -5.99 2.79 -8.62
N THR A 57 -5.84 4.10 -8.55
CA THR A 57 -5.35 4.91 -9.67
C THR A 57 -3.83 5.05 -9.59
N LEU A 58 -3.15 4.85 -10.72
CA LEU A 58 -1.74 5.23 -10.91
C LEU A 58 -1.59 6.12 -12.14
N TYR A 59 -0.49 6.86 -12.19
CA TYR A 59 -0.21 7.82 -13.24
C TYR A 59 1.08 7.43 -13.96
N ARG A 60 0.97 7.10 -15.25
CA ARG A 60 2.11 6.83 -16.12
C ARG A 60 2.64 8.14 -16.71
N VAL A 61 3.95 8.33 -16.66
CA VAL A 61 4.61 9.46 -17.32
C VAL A 61 5.19 9.01 -18.68
N ASN A 62 4.75 9.66 -19.75
CA ASN A 62 5.22 9.46 -21.13
C ASN A 62 5.83 10.76 -21.67
N LYS A 63 7.16 10.89 -21.60
CA LYS A 63 7.86 12.10 -22.06
C LYS A 63 7.63 12.35 -23.55
N GLY A 64 7.40 13.62 -23.92
CA GLY A 64 7.23 14.04 -25.31
C GLY A 64 5.90 13.63 -25.97
N ALA A 65 5.03 12.89 -25.26
CA ALA A 65 3.69 12.59 -25.75
C ALA A 65 2.77 13.82 -25.62
N LYS A 66 1.74 13.89 -26.48
CA LYS A 66 0.70 14.94 -26.41
C LYS A 66 0.03 14.99 -25.04
N GLU A 67 -0.21 13.82 -24.46
CA GLU A 67 -0.69 13.65 -23.09
C GLU A 67 0.40 12.95 -22.27
N PRO A 68 1.25 13.71 -21.55
CA PRO A 68 2.45 13.16 -20.93
C PRO A 68 2.19 12.51 -19.57
N VAL A 69 1.02 12.72 -18.96
CA VAL A 69 0.60 12.07 -17.70
C VAL A 69 -0.73 11.38 -17.95
N ILE A 70 -0.72 10.04 -17.90
CA ILE A 70 -1.86 9.20 -18.25
C ILE A 70 -2.33 8.49 -16.99
N MET A 71 -3.61 8.68 -16.66
CA MET A 71 -4.27 7.96 -15.57
C MET A 71 -4.52 6.52 -15.97
N MET A 72 -4.20 5.59 -15.08
CA MET A 72 -4.44 4.15 -15.24
C MET A 72 -5.09 3.62 -13.96
N ARG A 73 -5.87 2.56 -14.08
CA ARG A 73 -6.47 1.83 -12.95
C ARG A 73 -5.82 0.47 -12.78
N VAL A 74 -5.42 0.13 -11.57
CA VAL A 74 -4.85 -1.19 -11.23
C VAL A 74 -5.94 -2.25 -11.40
N ILE A 75 -5.66 -3.27 -12.21
CA ILE A 75 -6.58 -4.39 -12.46
C ILE A 75 -6.12 -5.68 -11.81
N GLN A 76 -4.81 -5.87 -11.62
CA GLN A 76 -4.27 -7.09 -11.04
C GLN A 76 -2.94 -6.84 -10.33
N LEU A 77 -2.75 -7.54 -9.21
CA LEU A 77 -1.47 -7.72 -8.57
C LEU A 77 -1.10 -9.20 -8.71
N TYR A 78 -0.03 -9.48 -9.46
CA TYR A 78 0.43 -10.83 -9.72
C TYR A 78 1.71 -11.10 -8.93
N ILE A 79 1.69 -12.10 -8.06
CA ILE A 79 2.85 -12.50 -7.26
C ILE A 79 3.19 -13.93 -7.62
N LYS A 80 4.43 -14.15 -8.06
CA LYS A 80 4.91 -15.49 -8.46
C LYS A 80 6.34 -15.70 -7.99
N GLN A 81 6.57 -16.85 -7.37
CA GLN A 81 7.91 -17.38 -7.19
C GLN A 81 8.42 -17.92 -8.53
N ILE A 82 9.52 -17.37 -9.04
CA ILE A 82 10.14 -17.79 -10.30
C ILE A 82 11.42 -18.61 -10.10
N HIS A 83 11.99 -18.55 -8.91
CA HIS A 83 13.12 -19.38 -8.46
C HIS A 83 13.03 -19.54 -6.93
N LYS A 84 13.76 -20.51 -6.35
CA LYS A 84 13.76 -20.77 -4.90
C LYS A 84 13.89 -19.50 -4.04
N ASP A 85 14.74 -18.56 -4.47
CA ASP A 85 15.05 -17.34 -3.73
C ASP A 85 14.57 -16.07 -4.46
N ARG A 86 13.68 -16.20 -5.46
CA ARG A 86 13.21 -15.07 -6.27
C ARG A 86 11.70 -15.10 -6.45
N THR A 87 11.07 -14.15 -5.78
CA THR A 87 9.66 -13.80 -5.95
C THR A 87 9.55 -12.50 -6.72
N VAL A 88 8.66 -12.45 -7.71
CA VAL A 88 8.35 -11.26 -8.48
C VAL A 88 6.92 -10.85 -8.20
N MET A 89 6.72 -9.56 -7.98
CA MET A 89 5.41 -8.91 -7.98
C MET A 89 5.30 -8.07 -9.25
N ARG A 90 4.16 -8.16 -9.92
CA ARG A 90 3.79 -7.37 -11.09
C ARG A 90 2.47 -6.66 -10.80
N ILE A 91 2.38 -5.42 -11.25
CA ILE A 91 1.22 -4.55 -11.18
C ILE A 91 0.71 -4.38 -12.60
N ASP A 92 -0.49 -4.86 -12.87
CA ASP A 92 -1.14 -4.68 -14.16
C ASP A 92 -2.18 -3.56 -14.04
N ALA A 93 -2.15 -2.64 -14.99
CA ALA A 93 -3.04 -1.49 -15.01
C ALA A 93 -3.58 -1.22 -16.41
N ILE A 94 -4.78 -0.64 -16.47
CA ILE A 94 -5.49 -0.31 -17.70
C ILE A 94 -5.79 1.18 -17.77
N ASN A 95 -5.69 1.78 -18.95
CA ASN A 95 -6.29 3.07 -19.22
C ASN A 95 -7.74 2.87 -19.66
N ASP A 96 -8.69 3.35 -18.88
CA ASP A 96 -10.12 3.17 -19.16
C ASP A 96 -10.60 3.93 -20.42
N ALA A 97 -9.84 4.92 -20.90
CA ALA A 97 -10.20 5.70 -22.08
C ALA A 97 -9.96 4.95 -23.41
N ASP A 98 -8.88 4.16 -23.50
CA ASP A 98 -8.48 3.44 -24.71
C ASP A 98 -8.40 1.91 -24.51
N MET A 99 -8.71 1.42 -23.30
CA MET A 99 -8.57 0.03 -22.88
C MET A 99 -7.13 -0.52 -22.99
N GLY A 100 -6.14 0.38 -23.04
CA GLY A 100 -4.73 0.02 -23.15
C GLY A 100 -4.18 -0.51 -21.83
N GLU A 101 -3.68 -1.75 -21.85
CA GLU A 101 -3.06 -2.39 -20.70
C GLU A 101 -1.55 -2.11 -20.64
N SER A 102 -1.00 -2.08 -19.42
CA SER A 102 0.43 -1.98 -19.18
C SER A 102 0.81 -2.71 -17.89
N CYS A 103 2.01 -3.27 -17.87
CA CYS A 103 2.53 -4.02 -16.73
C CYS A 103 3.74 -3.30 -16.14
N TYR A 104 3.81 -3.30 -14.81
CA TYR A 104 4.86 -2.64 -14.03
C TYR A 104 5.38 -3.56 -12.93
N LEU A 105 6.58 -3.26 -12.46
CA LEU A 105 7.16 -3.82 -11.26
C LEU A 105 7.07 -2.79 -10.12
N PRO A 106 7.13 -3.20 -8.85
CA PRO A 106 7.18 -2.27 -7.73
C PRO A 106 8.30 -1.22 -7.85
N CYS A 107 9.44 -1.57 -8.46
CA CYS A 107 10.54 -0.63 -8.69
C CYS A 107 10.25 0.44 -9.76
N ASP A 108 9.19 0.30 -10.55
CA ASP A 108 8.76 1.34 -11.49
C ASP A 108 8.00 2.49 -10.78
N ILE A 109 7.56 2.28 -9.53
CA ILE A 109 6.90 3.30 -8.71
C ILE A 109 7.92 4.39 -8.32
N GLY A 110 7.59 5.64 -8.61
CA GLY A 110 8.48 6.78 -8.42
C GLY A 110 9.39 7.07 -9.62
N GLU A 111 9.48 6.15 -10.59
CA GLU A 111 10.30 6.32 -11.78
C GLU A 111 9.48 6.47 -13.06
N ARG A 112 8.57 5.53 -13.32
CA ARG A 112 7.74 5.48 -14.53
C ARG A 112 6.26 5.64 -14.23
N ILE A 113 5.84 5.13 -13.07
CA ILE A 113 4.47 5.22 -12.57
C ILE A 113 4.45 5.86 -11.18
N PHE A 114 3.36 6.53 -10.85
CA PHE A 114 3.21 7.29 -9.62
C PHE A 114 1.85 7.05 -9.01
N LEU A 115 1.75 7.02 -7.68
CA LEU A 115 0.49 6.77 -6.98
C LEU A 115 -0.38 8.04 -6.93
N THR A 116 0.23 9.21 -7.14
CA THR A 116 -0.49 10.48 -7.25
C THR A 116 -0.16 11.22 -8.54
N ARG A 117 -1.10 12.03 -9.00
CA ARG A 117 -0.90 12.88 -10.17
C ARG A 117 0.20 13.93 -9.93
N ALA A 118 0.24 14.47 -8.71
CA ALA A 118 1.20 15.49 -8.33
C ALA A 118 2.65 14.98 -8.43
N GLU A 119 2.91 13.75 -7.99
CA GLU A 119 4.23 13.11 -8.13
C GLU A 119 4.62 12.90 -9.60
N ALA A 120 3.67 12.45 -10.44
CA ALA A 120 3.90 12.29 -11.87
C ALA A 120 4.24 13.61 -12.57
N GLU A 121 3.49 14.67 -12.26
CA GLU A 121 3.73 16.01 -12.80
C GLU A 121 5.05 16.61 -12.29
N ALA A 122 5.43 16.32 -11.03
CA ALA A 122 6.73 16.72 -10.49
C ALA A 122 7.90 16.04 -11.22
N LYS A 123 7.80 14.73 -11.47
CA LYS A 123 8.79 13.99 -12.28
C LYS A 123 8.88 14.53 -13.70
N LEU A 124 7.74 14.81 -14.34
CA LEU A 124 7.73 15.35 -15.68
C LEU A 124 8.47 16.69 -15.76
N LYS A 125 8.30 17.55 -14.74
CA LYS A 125 9.01 18.84 -14.64
C LYS A 125 10.49 18.69 -14.35
N SER A 126 10.89 17.78 -13.44
CA SER A 126 12.31 17.56 -13.14
C SER A 126 13.09 17.12 -14.37
N ASP A 127 12.44 16.34 -15.22
CA ASP A 127 13.05 15.73 -16.40
C ASP A 127 13.10 16.64 -17.63
N LEU A 128 12.54 17.86 -17.53
CA LEU A 128 12.60 18.91 -18.57
C LEU A 128 13.74 19.91 -18.33
N ASN A 129 14.39 19.86 -17.17
CA ASN A 129 15.54 20.69 -16.79
C ASN A 129 16.86 19.91 -16.96
#